data_AF-A0A514WRS9-F1
#
_entry.id   AF-A0A514WRS9-F1
#
_cell.length_a   1.000
_cell.length_b   1.000
_cell.length_c   1.000
_cell.angle_alpha   90.00
_cell.angle_beta   90.00
_cell.angle_gamma   90.00
#
_symmetry.space_group_name_H-M   'P 1'
#
loop_
_entity.id
_entity.type
_entity.pdbx_description
1 polymer ?
#
loop_
_entity_poly.entity_id
_entity_poly.type
_entity_poly.pdbx_seq_one_letter_code
_entity_poly.pdbx_strand_id
1 'polypeptide(L)'
;MTSSNDSTFSKKELALMITLAVMAMLVTTVAVVPSLRSKVKSALSVEDREILAKVSGKIGAPGPRVTVLKIKSANQITLEVYDMDGPEGMTIIARIPLNESRDGYFALQGNATNLALTDVDSDGEMEIVAPTYDDQMVPRLNIFKYNRATKGFDRVTAPTEHQ
;
A
#
# COMPACT_ATOMS: atom_id res chain seq x y z
N MET A 1 20.12 -65.55 20.99
CA MET A 1 20.25 -64.09 21.19
C MET A 1 18.91 -63.46 20.87
N THR A 2 18.03 -63.33 21.85
CA THR A 2 16.73 -62.68 21.72
C THR A 2 16.87 -61.23 22.16
N SER A 3 16.83 -60.30 21.20
CA SER A 3 16.84 -58.86 21.45
C SER A 3 15.46 -58.45 21.95
N SER A 4 15.39 -58.04 23.22
CA SER A 4 14.19 -57.48 23.83
C SER A 4 13.93 -56.10 23.23
N ASN A 5 12.88 -55.98 22.40
CA ASN A 5 12.36 -54.69 21.95
C ASN A 5 11.59 -54.03 23.11
N ASP A 6 12.30 -53.33 23.98
CA ASP A 6 11.69 -52.39 24.93
C ASP A 6 11.47 -51.04 24.21
N SER A 7 10.28 -50.88 23.63
CA SER A 7 9.81 -49.57 23.17
C SER A 7 8.37 -49.33 23.66
N THR A 8 8.16 -49.36 24.97
CA THR A 8 6.93 -48.84 25.57
C THR A 8 7.01 -47.31 25.60
N PHE A 9 6.45 -46.66 24.58
CA PHE A 9 6.25 -45.21 24.56
C PHE A 9 5.56 -44.76 25.84
N SER A 10 6.08 -43.70 26.45
CA SER A 10 5.43 -43.08 27.61
C SER A 10 4.06 -42.53 27.19
N LYS A 11 3.07 -42.57 28.09
CA LYS A 11 1.73 -41.99 27.83
C LYS A 11 1.82 -40.53 27.35
N LYS A 12 2.84 -39.79 27.80
CA LYS A 12 3.11 -38.40 27.38
C LYS A 12 3.57 -38.32 25.91
N GLU A 13 4.45 -39.22 25.48
CA GLU A 13 4.95 -39.29 24.10
C GLU A 13 3.83 -39.70 23.14
N LEU A 14 3.00 -40.66 23.56
CA LEU A 14 1.83 -41.07 22.80
C LEU A 14 0.83 -39.91 22.62
N ALA A 15 0.55 -39.16 23.70
CA ALA A 15 -0.31 -37.99 23.63
C ALA A 15 0.25 -36.89 22.70
N LEU A 16 1.57 -36.66 22.74
CA LEU A 16 2.24 -35.71 21.85
C LEU A 16 2.14 -36.15 20.38
N MET A 17 2.40 -37.43 20.08
CA MET A 17 2.30 -37.97 18.71
C MET A 17 0.89 -37.84 18.15
N ILE A 18 -0.14 -38.13 18.95
CA ILE A 18 -1.54 -37.95 18.56
C ILE A 18 -1.84 -36.48 18.26
N THR A 19 -1.38 -35.57 19.13
CA THR A 19 -1.60 -34.12 18.94
C THR A 19 -0.95 -33.62 17.65
N LEU A 20 0.27 -34.04 17.38
CA LEU A 20 0.99 -33.69 16.15
C LEU A 20 0.31 -34.28 14.91
N ALA A 21 -0.16 -35.53 14.97
CA ALA A 21 -0.89 -36.15 13.86
C ALA A 21 -2.19 -35.41 13.54
N VAL A 22 -2.93 -34.97 14.56
CA VAL A 22 -4.15 -34.16 14.39
C VAL A 22 -3.82 -32.79 13.78
N MET A 23 -2.77 -32.12 14.26
CA MET A 23 -2.32 -30.85 13.69
C MET A 23 -1.89 -31.00 12.23
N ALA A 24 -1.13 -32.04 11.90
CA ALA A 24 -0.72 -32.32 10.52
C ALA A 24 -1.93 -32.57 9.61
N MET A 25 -2.92 -33.32 10.08
CA MET A 25 -4.16 -33.57 9.34
C MET A 25 -4.94 -32.28 9.10
N LEU A 26 -5.05 -31.40 10.09
CA LEU A 26 -5.68 -30.08 9.96
C LEU A 26 -4.96 -29.20 8.94
N VAL A 27 -3.64 -29.08 9.04
CA VAL A 27 -2.82 -28.29 8.09
C VAL A 27 -2.95 -28.85 6.67
N THR A 28 -2.92 -30.17 6.50
CA THR A 28 -3.09 -30.82 5.19
C THR A 28 -4.48 -30.54 4.62
N THR A 29 -5.52 -30.60 5.46
CA THR A 29 -6.90 -30.29 5.04
C THR A 29 -7.02 -28.85 4.56
N VAL A 30 -6.45 -27.89 5.30
CA VAL A 30 -6.41 -26.47 4.89
C VAL A 30 -5.65 -26.28 3.58
N ALA A 31 -4.56 -27.02 3.37
CA ALA A 31 -3.74 -26.94 2.16
C ALA A 31 -4.45 -27.49 0.91
N VAL A 32 -5.19 -28.59 1.05
CA VAL A 32 -5.86 -29.29 -0.06
C VAL A 32 -7.19 -28.65 -0.45
N VAL A 33 -7.94 -28.10 0.50
CA VAL A 33 -9.28 -27.53 0.25
C VAL A 33 -9.15 -26.06 -0.21
N PRO A 34 -9.46 -25.72 -1.48
CA PRO A 34 -9.22 -24.37 -2.00
C PRO A 34 -9.97 -23.26 -1.26
N SER A 35 -11.18 -23.55 -0.77
CA SER A 35 -12.02 -22.60 -0.02
C SER A 35 -11.53 -22.34 1.41
N LEU A 36 -10.86 -23.29 2.05
CA LEU A 36 -10.22 -23.08 3.36
C LEU A 36 -8.89 -22.35 3.18
N ARG A 37 -8.11 -22.75 2.17
CA ARG A 37 -6.88 -22.05 1.79
C ARG A 37 -7.13 -20.57 1.51
N SER A 38 -8.18 -20.22 0.77
CA SER A 38 -8.49 -18.80 0.47
C SER A 38 -8.88 -18.01 1.71
N LYS A 39 -9.62 -18.60 2.67
CA LYS A 39 -9.99 -17.97 3.94
C LYS A 39 -8.81 -17.76 4.89
N VAL A 40 -7.95 -18.78 5.03
CA VAL A 40 -6.73 -18.68 5.84
C VAL A 40 -5.75 -17.72 5.19
N LYS A 41 -5.61 -17.77 3.85
CA LYS A 41 -4.86 -16.78 3.10
C LYS A 41 -5.44 -15.40 3.31
N SER A 42 -6.75 -15.15 3.20
CA SER A 42 -7.31 -13.80 3.43
C SER A 42 -7.18 -13.32 4.88
N ALA A 43 -7.20 -14.23 5.86
CA ALA A 43 -7.01 -13.90 7.27
C ALA A 43 -5.54 -13.64 7.64
N LEU A 44 -4.59 -14.21 6.90
CA LEU A 44 -3.14 -14.08 7.12
C LEU A 44 -2.42 -13.22 6.06
N SER A 45 -3.08 -12.94 4.93
CA SER A 45 -2.56 -12.08 3.87
C SER A 45 -2.61 -10.66 4.38
N VAL A 46 -1.41 -10.16 4.65
CA VAL A 46 -1.05 -8.75 4.57
C VAL A 46 -1.85 -8.11 3.43
N GLU A 47 -2.60 -7.06 3.76
CA GLU A 47 -3.48 -6.29 2.88
C GLU A 47 -3.01 -6.31 1.42
N ASP A 48 -3.83 -6.87 0.52
CA ASP A 48 -3.52 -6.90 -0.91
C ASP A 48 -3.22 -5.47 -1.37
N ARG A 49 -1.95 -5.25 -1.73
CA ARG A 49 -1.39 -3.97 -2.14
C ARG A 49 -1.41 -3.90 -3.65
N GLU A 50 -2.21 -2.98 -4.19
CA GLU A 50 -2.34 -2.75 -5.62
C GLU A 50 -1.77 -1.37 -5.97
N ILE A 51 -0.81 -1.32 -6.90
CA ILE A 51 -0.29 -0.05 -7.43
C ILE A 51 -1.24 0.41 -8.54
N LEU A 52 -2.00 1.46 -8.26
CA LEU A 52 -2.97 2.06 -9.19
C LEU A 52 -2.28 2.96 -10.22
N ALA A 53 -1.21 3.64 -9.81
CA ALA A 53 -0.50 4.59 -10.67
C ALA A 53 0.93 4.84 -10.18
N LYS A 54 1.79 5.27 -11.12
CA LYS A 54 3.16 5.70 -10.86
C LYS A 54 3.49 6.92 -11.70
N VAL A 55 4.09 7.93 -11.07
CA VAL A 55 4.69 9.08 -11.76
C VAL A 55 6.06 9.37 -11.17
N SER A 56 7.00 9.82 -12.00
CA SER A 56 8.33 10.23 -11.56
C SER A 56 8.67 11.59 -12.17
N GLY A 57 9.33 12.45 -11.43
CA GLY A 57 9.65 13.80 -11.88
C GLY A 57 10.46 14.57 -10.84
N LYS A 58 10.84 15.80 -11.16
CA LYS A 58 11.52 16.71 -10.23
C LYS A 58 10.50 17.70 -9.69
N ILE A 59 10.43 17.86 -8.37
CA ILE A 59 9.42 18.71 -7.69
C ILE A 59 9.69 20.22 -7.86
N GLY A 60 10.89 20.61 -8.29
CA GLY A 60 11.23 22.00 -8.61
C GLY A 60 12.73 22.14 -8.85
N ALA A 61 13.23 23.34 -9.19
CA ALA A 61 14.67 23.54 -9.44
C ALA A 61 15.58 23.12 -8.26
N PRO A 62 15.28 23.48 -6.99
CA PRO A 62 16.00 22.96 -5.82
C PRO A 62 15.38 21.70 -5.21
N GLY A 63 14.26 21.19 -5.74
CA GLY A 63 13.53 20.05 -5.20
C GLY A 63 14.17 18.70 -5.55
N PRO A 64 13.90 17.64 -4.76
CA PRO A 64 14.38 16.30 -5.06
C PRO A 64 13.70 15.74 -6.33
N ARG A 65 14.37 14.78 -6.98
CA ARG A 65 13.71 13.92 -7.95
C ARG A 65 12.93 12.85 -7.19
N VAL A 66 11.64 12.75 -7.45
CA VAL A 66 10.76 11.83 -6.74
C VAL A 66 10.13 10.80 -7.67
N THR A 67 9.73 9.68 -7.07
CA THR A 67 8.73 8.76 -7.62
C THR A 67 7.54 8.73 -6.68
N VAL A 68 6.34 8.97 -7.20
CA VAL A 68 5.09 8.89 -6.46
C VAL A 68 4.34 7.64 -6.93
N LEU A 69 3.93 6.82 -5.97
CA LEU A 69 3.05 5.67 -6.19
C LEU A 69 1.69 5.96 -5.57
N LYS A 70 0.63 5.71 -6.33
CA LYS A 70 -0.73 5.64 -5.78
C LYS A 70 -1.08 4.19 -5.54
N ILE A 71 -1.34 3.84 -4.30
CA ILE A 71 -1.48 2.47 -3.85
C ILE A 71 -2.84 2.29 -3.20
N LYS A 72 -3.56 1.24 -3.58
CA LYS A 72 -4.76 0.78 -2.91
C LYS A 72 -4.41 -0.41 -2.02
N SER A 73 -4.75 -0.30 -0.74
CA SER A 73 -4.63 -1.36 0.25
C SER A 73 -5.96 -1.51 0.95
N ALA A 74 -6.60 -2.67 0.83
CA ALA A 74 -7.93 -2.92 1.36
C ALA A 74 -8.94 -1.81 0.96
N ASN A 75 -9.40 -1.01 1.93
CA ASN A 75 -10.37 0.08 1.73
C ASN A 75 -9.73 1.48 1.77
N GLN A 76 -8.42 1.60 1.57
CA GLN A 76 -7.71 2.87 1.62
C GLN A 76 -6.83 3.07 0.39
N ILE A 77 -6.82 4.30 -0.13
CA ILE A 77 -5.82 4.74 -1.11
C ILE A 77 -4.78 5.60 -0.39
N THR A 78 -3.51 5.36 -0.69
CA THR A 78 -2.37 6.08 -0.11
C THR A 78 -1.42 6.49 -1.23
N LEU A 79 -0.80 7.65 -1.09
CA LEU A 79 0.34 8.06 -1.89
C LEU A 79 1.63 7.73 -1.15
N GLU A 80 2.57 7.05 -1.80
CA GLU A 80 3.93 6.89 -1.31
C GLU A 80 4.88 7.68 -2.20
N VAL A 81 5.62 8.60 -1.60
CA VAL A 81 6.59 9.45 -2.28
C VAL A 81 7.98 8.98 -1.90
N TYR A 82 8.77 8.65 -2.92
CA TYR A 82 10.14 8.22 -2.79
C TYR A 82 11.08 9.28 -3.32
N ASP A 83 12.09 9.66 -2.54
CA ASP A 83 13.24 10.42 -3.01
C ASP A 83 14.21 9.48 -3.72
N MET A 84 14.55 9.83 -4.96
CA MET A 84 15.44 9.06 -5.83
C MET A 84 16.91 9.45 -5.66
N ASP A 85 17.19 10.62 -5.06
CA ASP A 85 18.52 11.20 -4.93
C ASP A 85 19.10 11.00 -3.51
N GLY A 86 18.45 10.20 -2.68
CA GLY A 86 18.87 9.92 -1.30
C GLY A 86 20.24 9.22 -1.24
N PRO A 87 21.01 9.40 -0.14
CA PRO A 87 22.36 8.85 0.01
C PRO A 87 22.40 7.31 0.00
N GLU A 88 21.30 6.66 0.39
CA GLU A 88 21.14 5.20 0.39
C GLU A 88 20.34 4.70 -0.83
N GLY A 89 20.11 5.56 -1.83
CA GLY A 89 19.26 5.30 -2.99
C GLY A 89 17.81 5.71 -2.75
N MET A 90 16.87 4.92 -3.28
CA MET A 90 15.44 5.22 -3.21
C MET A 90 14.93 5.09 -1.77
N THR A 91 14.54 6.21 -1.15
CA THR A 91 14.01 6.25 0.23
C THR A 91 12.62 6.85 0.27
N ILE A 92 11.74 6.36 1.14
CA ILE A 92 10.40 6.93 1.30
C ILE A 92 10.48 8.23 2.11
N ILE A 93 9.94 9.32 1.55
CA ILE A 93 9.91 10.64 2.21
C ILE A 93 8.52 11.05 2.68
N ALA A 94 7.47 10.48 2.07
CA ALA A 94 6.10 10.71 2.53
C ALA A 94 5.20 9.50 2.27
N ARG A 95 4.29 9.26 3.22
CA ARG A 95 3.15 8.37 3.07
C ARG A 95 1.89 9.16 3.39
N ILE A 96 1.09 9.46 2.38
CA ILE A 96 -0.04 10.38 2.47
C ILE A 96 -1.33 9.59 2.27
N PRO A 97 -2.12 9.35 3.33
CA PRO A 97 -3.42 8.71 3.16
C PRO A 97 -4.37 9.66 2.42
N LEU A 98 -5.11 9.13 1.44
CA LEU A 98 -6.22 9.85 0.83
C LEU A 98 -7.50 9.54 1.63
N ASN A 99 -8.39 10.53 1.70
CA ASN A 99 -9.62 10.40 2.48
C ASN A 99 -10.61 9.43 1.82
N GLU A 100 -10.57 9.34 0.50
CA GLU A 100 -11.47 8.51 -0.29
C GLU A 100 -10.80 7.20 -0.73
N SER A 101 -11.62 6.14 -0.85
CA SER A 101 -11.18 4.77 -1.15
C SER A 101 -11.30 4.38 -2.63
N ARG A 102 -11.90 5.26 -3.45
CA ARG A 102 -12.14 5.01 -4.88
C ARG A 102 -11.20 5.83 -5.74
N ASP A 103 -10.54 5.15 -6.68
CA ASP A 103 -9.62 5.80 -7.61
C ASP A 103 -10.38 6.69 -8.58
N GLY A 104 -9.80 7.83 -8.92
CA GLY A 104 -10.36 8.80 -9.85
C GLY A 104 -9.47 8.99 -11.07
N TYR A 105 -10.06 9.43 -12.19
CA TYR A 105 -9.32 9.82 -13.38
C TYR A 105 -9.73 11.24 -13.76
N PHE A 106 -8.79 12.04 -14.25
CA PHE A 106 -9.05 13.34 -14.83
C PHE A 106 -8.29 13.51 -16.14
N ALA A 107 -8.76 14.42 -16.99
CA ALA A 107 -8.08 14.74 -18.24
C ALA A 107 -6.99 15.79 -17.97
N LEU A 108 -5.73 15.40 -18.19
CA LEU A 108 -4.58 16.30 -18.18
C LEU A 108 -3.97 16.32 -19.58
N GLN A 109 -3.95 17.49 -20.22
CA GLN A 109 -3.41 17.67 -21.58
C GLN A 109 -4.01 16.68 -22.60
N GLY A 110 -5.30 16.39 -22.48
CA GLY A 110 -6.02 15.45 -23.36
C GLY A 110 -5.85 13.97 -23.01
N ASN A 111 -5.05 13.63 -22.00
CA ASN A 111 -4.86 12.25 -21.55
C ASN A 111 -5.58 12.01 -20.22
N ALA A 112 -6.31 10.89 -20.10
CA ALA A 112 -6.88 10.48 -18.83
C ALA A 112 -5.77 9.94 -17.92
N THR A 113 -5.61 10.52 -16.73
CA THR A 113 -4.65 10.06 -15.72
C THR A 113 -5.27 10.06 -14.32
N ASN A 114 -4.81 9.15 -13.47
CA ASN A 114 -5.21 9.02 -12.06
C ASN A 114 -4.10 9.48 -11.09
N LEU A 115 -2.96 9.91 -11.61
CA LEU A 115 -1.85 10.50 -10.85
C LEU A 115 -1.00 11.37 -11.78
N ALA A 116 -0.65 12.58 -11.34
CA ALA A 116 0.22 13.46 -12.09
C ALA A 116 1.16 14.27 -11.18
N LEU A 117 2.28 14.69 -11.75
CA LEU A 117 3.08 15.81 -11.25
C LEU A 117 2.84 16.97 -12.21
N THR A 118 2.35 18.09 -11.71
CA THR A 118 2.10 19.29 -12.53
C THR A 118 2.18 20.54 -11.68
N ASP A 119 2.65 21.62 -12.27
CA ASP A 119 2.63 22.96 -11.69
C ASP A 119 1.21 23.53 -11.80
N VAL A 120 0.46 23.51 -10.70
CA VAL A 120 -0.96 23.90 -10.65
C VAL A 120 -1.11 25.41 -10.46
N ASP A 121 -0.23 26.03 -9.67
CA ASP A 121 -0.29 27.45 -9.32
C ASP A 121 0.69 28.33 -10.11
N SER A 122 1.42 27.75 -11.05
CA SER A 122 2.39 28.40 -11.95
C SER A 122 3.58 29.04 -11.22
N ASP A 123 4.01 28.46 -10.10
CA ASP A 123 5.16 28.94 -9.33
C ASP A 123 6.50 28.25 -9.68
N GLY A 124 6.46 27.29 -10.61
CA GLY A 124 7.61 26.51 -11.05
C GLY A 124 7.98 25.33 -10.15
N GLU A 125 7.19 25.07 -9.11
CA GLU A 125 7.18 23.81 -8.37
C GLU A 125 6.08 22.88 -8.90
N MET A 126 6.31 21.57 -8.82
CA MET A 126 5.34 20.57 -9.28
C MET A 126 4.58 20.04 -8.08
N GLU A 127 3.26 20.14 -8.11
CA GLU A 127 2.39 19.48 -7.14
C GLU A 127 2.07 18.04 -7.55
N ILE A 128 1.81 17.21 -6.54
CA ILE A 128 1.20 15.89 -6.74
C ILE A 128 -0.30 16.07 -6.88
N VAL A 129 -0.86 15.63 -8.00
CA VAL A 129 -2.30 15.64 -8.24
C VAL A 129 -2.83 14.20 -8.28
N ALA A 130 -3.71 13.87 -7.35
CA ALA A 130 -4.28 12.54 -7.15
C ALA A 130 -5.81 12.62 -7.06
N PRO A 131 -6.56 12.54 -8.18
CA PRO A 131 -8.02 12.49 -8.16
C PRO A 131 -8.56 11.25 -7.42
N THR A 132 -9.67 11.40 -6.71
CA THR A 132 -10.44 10.30 -6.11
C THR A 132 -11.93 10.54 -6.31
N TYR A 133 -12.76 9.54 -6.00
CA TYR A 133 -14.21 9.72 -5.89
C TYR A 133 -14.64 9.45 -4.45
N ASP A 134 -15.53 10.29 -3.92
CA ASP A 134 -16.20 9.97 -2.66
C ASP A 134 -17.27 8.88 -2.84
N ASP A 135 -17.91 8.51 -1.74
CA ASP A 135 -18.94 7.46 -1.74
C ASP A 135 -20.15 7.78 -2.61
N GLN A 136 -20.38 9.06 -2.92
CA GLN A 136 -21.45 9.56 -3.78
C GLN A 136 -21.00 9.71 -5.24
N MET A 137 -19.81 9.21 -5.59
CA MET A 137 -19.20 9.35 -6.92
C MET A 137 -18.94 10.81 -7.33
N VAL A 138 -18.82 11.72 -6.36
CA VAL A 138 -18.42 13.09 -6.62
C VAL A 138 -16.89 13.14 -6.73
N PRO A 139 -16.32 13.69 -7.82
CA PRO A 139 -14.88 13.78 -7.98
C PRO A 139 -14.27 14.72 -6.93
N ARG A 140 -13.18 14.26 -6.32
CA ARG A 140 -12.34 15.02 -5.40
C ARG A 140 -10.94 15.12 -5.98
N LEU A 141 -10.37 16.32 -6.00
CA LEU A 141 -9.01 16.54 -6.47
C LEU A 141 -8.11 16.74 -5.25
N ASN A 142 -7.18 15.81 -5.02
CA ASN A 142 -6.19 15.94 -3.96
C ASN A 142 -4.90 16.48 -4.55
N ILE A 143 -4.49 17.66 -4.06
CA ILE A 143 -3.29 18.35 -4.51
C ILE A 143 -2.36 18.48 -3.32
N PHE A 144 -1.10 18.09 -3.48
CA PHE A 144 -0.10 18.15 -2.43
C PHE A 144 1.13 18.91 -2.93
N LYS A 145 1.52 19.95 -2.20
CA LYS A 145 2.68 20.79 -2.47
C LYS A 145 3.83 20.41 -1.56
N TYR A 146 5.05 20.40 -2.09
CA TYR A 146 6.23 20.08 -1.30
C TYR A 146 6.62 21.24 -0.41
N ASN A 147 6.78 20.98 0.88
CA ASN A 147 7.22 21.97 1.85
C ASN A 147 8.72 21.80 2.10
N ARG A 148 9.51 22.76 1.60
CA ARG A 148 10.96 22.74 1.71
C ARG A 148 11.47 22.81 3.16
N ALA A 149 10.72 23.43 4.06
CA ALA A 149 11.10 23.57 5.47
C ALA A 149 10.96 22.24 6.22
N THR A 150 9.89 21.50 5.98
CA THR A 150 9.63 20.20 6.62
C THR A 150 10.16 19.01 5.82
N LYS A 151 10.54 19.23 4.56
CA LYS A 151 10.82 18.18 3.55
C LYS A 151 9.66 17.21 3.37
N GLY A 152 8.43 17.69 3.61
CA GLY A 152 7.19 16.93 3.53
C GLY A 152 6.26 17.45 2.43
N PHE A 153 5.02 16.98 2.46
CA PHE A 153 3.98 17.41 1.52
C PHE A 153 2.75 17.89 2.29
N ASP A 154 2.30 19.10 1.96
CA ASP A 154 1.12 19.72 2.54
C ASP A 154 -0.03 19.70 1.53
N ARG A 155 -1.25 19.41 2.01
CA ARG A 155 -2.44 19.45 1.16
C ARG A 155 -2.76 20.89 0.80
N VAL A 156 -2.92 21.17 -0.48
CA VAL A 156 -3.40 22.47 -0.96
C VAL A 156 -4.92 22.50 -0.79
N THR A 157 -5.40 23.41 0.05
CA THR A 157 -6.83 23.72 0.15
C THR A 157 -7.19 24.79 -0.86
N ALA A 158 -8.39 24.69 -1.46
CA ALA A 158 -8.91 25.79 -2.27
C ALA A 158 -8.92 27.09 -1.45
N PRO A 159 -8.61 28.25 -2.05
CA PRO A 159 -8.78 29.53 -1.39
C PRO A 159 -10.21 29.64 -0.88
N THR A 160 -10.39 29.91 0.41
CA THR A 160 -11.70 30.32 0.92
C THR A 160 -12.05 31.64 0.27
N GLU A 161 -13.07 31.67 -0.58
CA GLU A 161 -13.65 32.92 -1.06
C GLU A 161 -14.06 33.74 0.16
N HIS A 162 -13.32 34.81 0.45
CA HIS A 162 -13.81 35.85 1.33
C HIS A 162 -14.95 36.54 0.59
N GLN A 163 -16.19 36.24 1.00
CA GLN A 163 -17.37 37.03 0.66
C GLN A 163 -17.32 38.40 1.32
#